data_AF-A0A9D7RI91-F1
#
_entry.id   AF-A0A9D7RI91-F1
#
_cell.length_a   1.000
_cell.length_b   1.000
_cell.length_c   1.000
_cell.angle_alpha   90.00
_cell.angle_beta   90.00
_cell.angle_gamma   90.00
#
_symmetry.space_group_name_H-M   'P 1'
#
loop_
_entity.id
_entity.type
_entity.pdbx_description
1 polymer ?
#
loop_
_entity_poly.entity_id
_entity_poly.type
_entity_poly.pdbx_seq_one_letter_code
_entity_poly.pdbx_strand_id
1 'polypeptide(L)'
;MHNSYKVFFILGCSLVVAAFMAWKTPARKSTPPNIVYILADDLGYGDVSIYNPGGAVPTPNIDKLATQGMRFTDAHSPSSVCTPTRYGLLTGRYPWRSRLPVGVLRGYSRTLIEAERPTVASLLKSQGYETAVVGKWHLGLDWVSQAAHRDSLQKPNYGIKTEMLPDQIDFNQKAAQGPQTVGFNYSYVLPASLDMPPYCYLENQQLTELPTAYTDGNKLESGYTGPFWRAGKKSPSFDFYGVLPRFIDKANAFLKRQSKQKPFFLYLPLAAPHTPWVPTPDYRGKSKAGEYGDFLQQVDAAVGQVLHTLDSMGLSDNTLVVFTSDNGPYWRENFVKQFNHKAAGPFRGMKGDAFEGGHRIPFIVRWPGKVKAGSISNATTTLTNLLATCAEILKVKDARYKVEDSYSILPVLLGKSTQVARQPAVVHSSSIGYFAIRKGDWKLIEGLGSGGFTEPRNVVPKAGGPTGQLYNLAEDVGETKDLYAQHPEKVQELRKLLSDIKNAK
;
A
#
# COMPACT_ATOMS: atom_id res chain seq x y z
N MET A 1 74.27 60.99 36.78
CA MET A 1 73.30 62.07 36.46
C MET A 1 73.23 62.18 34.94
N HIS A 2 72.23 61.55 34.32
CA HIS A 2 71.14 62.22 33.59
C HIS A 2 71.61 63.09 32.39
N ASN A 3 71.41 62.64 31.15
CA ASN A 3 70.31 63.15 30.30
C ASN A 3 70.26 62.54 28.89
N SER A 4 69.12 61.89 28.65
CA SER A 4 68.26 61.77 27.47
C SER A 4 68.67 62.44 26.14
N TYR A 5 68.76 61.65 25.07
CA TYR A 5 68.25 62.01 23.73
C TYR A 5 67.58 60.77 23.10
N LYS A 6 66.27 60.87 22.84
CA LYS A 6 65.49 59.88 22.07
C LYS A 6 65.52 60.28 20.60
N VAL A 7 66.02 59.39 19.76
CA VAL A 7 65.89 59.44 18.29
C VAL A 7 64.73 58.51 17.91
N PHE A 8 63.71 59.04 17.24
CA PHE A 8 62.62 58.25 16.65
C PHE A 8 63.04 57.78 15.26
N PHE A 9 63.11 56.45 15.06
CA PHE A 9 63.15 55.82 13.75
C PHE A 9 61.70 55.52 13.32
N ILE A 10 61.27 56.09 12.19
CA ILE A 10 60.00 55.76 11.53
C ILE A 10 60.28 54.54 10.65
N LEU A 11 59.73 53.38 11.01
CA LEU A 11 59.68 52.20 10.14
C LEU A 11 58.33 52.17 9.43
N GLY A 12 58.34 52.33 8.10
CA GLY A 12 57.16 52.15 7.26
C GLY A 12 56.78 50.67 7.16
N CYS A 13 55.60 50.30 7.65
CA CYS A 13 54.99 49.00 7.40
C CYS A 13 54.03 49.09 6.21
N SER A 14 54.40 48.47 5.09
CA SER A 14 53.52 48.21 3.96
C SER A 14 52.47 47.16 4.35
N LEU A 15 51.21 47.57 4.44
CA LEU A 15 50.05 46.69 4.63
C LEU A 15 49.69 46.01 3.32
N VAL A 16 50.03 44.72 3.18
CA VAL A 16 49.45 43.85 2.16
C VAL A 16 48.13 43.29 2.71
N VAL A 17 47.01 43.87 2.29
CA VAL A 17 45.67 43.36 2.60
C VAL A 17 45.37 42.20 1.66
N ALA A 18 45.61 40.97 2.13
CA ALA A 18 45.16 39.76 1.45
C ALA A 18 43.63 39.61 1.64
N ALA A 19 42.86 39.89 0.60
CA ALA A 19 41.43 39.65 0.57
C ALA A 19 41.15 38.14 0.58
N PHE A 20 40.83 37.57 1.74
CA PHE A 20 40.27 36.23 1.85
C PHE A 20 38.85 36.21 1.29
N MET A 21 38.72 35.94 -0.01
CA MET A 21 37.44 35.52 -0.59
C MET A 21 37.09 34.15 0.00
N ALA A 22 36.19 34.14 0.99
CA ALA A 22 35.58 32.92 1.49
C ALA A 22 34.79 32.27 0.34
N TRP A 23 35.35 31.22 -0.25
CA TRP A 23 34.63 30.33 -1.16
C TRP A 23 33.45 29.75 -0.39
N LYS A 24 32.24 30.28 -0.62
CA LYS A 24 31.01 29.62 -0.21
C LYS A 24 30.97 28.29 -0.96
N THR A 25 31.24 27.19 -0.26
CA THR A 25 30.94 25.86 -0.78
C THR A 25 29.48 25.87 -1.22
N PRO A 26 29.18 25.55 -2.50
CA PRO A 26 27.80 25.54 -2.96
C PRO A 26 27.01 24.60 -2.06
N ALA A 27 25.91 25.09 -1.47
CA ALA A 27 25.02 24.27 -0.66
C ALA A 27 24.67 23.02 -1.48
N ARG A 28 25.05 21.84 -0.98
CA ARG A 28 24.76 20.56 -1.64
C ARG A 28 23.25 20.53 -1.88
N LYS A 29 22.82 20.66 -3.14
CA LYS A 29 21.41 20.51 -3.53
C LYS A 29 20.93 19.20 -2.90
N SER A 30 19.97 19.28 -1.97
CA SER A 30 19.49 18.09 -1.29
C SER A 30 18.88 17.18 -2.35
N THR A 31 19.48 16.03 -2.58
CA THR A 31 18.94 15.01 -3.47
C THR A 31 17.57 14.58 -2.95
N PRO A 32 16.55 14.48 -3.81
CA PRO A 32 15.27 13.89 -3.42
C PRO A 32 15.47 12.52 -2.76
N PRO A 33 14.61 12.11 -1.82
CA PRO A 33 14.73 10.79 -1.20
C PRO A 33 14.36 9.70 -2.20
N ASN A 34 15.02 8.54 -2.11
CA ASN A 34 14.48 7.32 -2.69
C ASN A 34 13.22 6.92 -1.94
N ILE A 35 12.32 6.19 -2.60
CA ILE A 35 11.07 5.73 -2.01
C ILE A 35 10.96 4.22 -2.24
N VAL A 36 10.80 3.46 -1.17
CA VAL A 36 10.46 2.03 -1.22
C VAL A 36 9.14 1.83 -0.50
N TYR A 37 8.14 1.32 -1.20
CA TYR A 37 6.80 1.11 -0.69
C TYR A 37 6.45 -0.37 -0.73
N ILE A 38 6.54 -1.05 0.41
CA ILE A 38 6.25 -2.47 0.55
C ILE A 38 4.78 -2.60 0.99
N LEU A 39 3.98 -3.27 0.17
CA LEU A 39 2.55 -3.49 0.41
C LEU A 39 2.29 -5.00 0.51
N ALA A 40 2.10 -5.50 1.73
CA ALA A 40 1.65 -6.86 1.99
C ALA A 40 0.19 -7.07 1.55
N ASP A 41 -0.22 -8.32 1.38
CA ASP A 41 -1.52 -8.73 0.83
C ASP A 41 -2.27 -9.55 1.87
N ASP A 42 -3.36 -9.03 2.42
CA ASP A 42 -4.13 -9.62 3.54
C ASP A 42 -3.37 -9.75 4.87
N LEU A 43 -2.51 -8.78 5.17
CA LEU A 43 -1.79 -8.70 6.44
C LEU A 43 -2.50 -7.68 7.35
N GLY A 44 -3.07 -8.19 8.44
CA GLY A 44 -3.78 -7.44 9.45
C GLY A 44 -2.88 -6.67 10.41
N TYR A 45 -3.51 -5.72 11.11
CA TYR A 45 -2.82 -4.85 12.07
C TYR A 45 -2.03 -5.62 13.14
N GLY A 46 -2.60 -6.70 13.68
CA GLY A 46 -2.03 -7.51 14.75
C GLY A 46 -1.18 -8.70 14.27
N ASP A 47 -0.93 -8.83 12.97
CA ASP A 47 0.05 -9.79 12.44
C ASP A 47 1.49 -9.36 12.69
N VAL A 48 1.72 -8.05 12.78
CA VAL A 48 3.03 -7.49 13.11
C VAL A 48 3.21 -7.49 14.63
N SER A 49 4.27 -8.13 15.14
CA SER A 49 4.43 -8.40 16.56
C SER A 49 4.50 -7.15 17.44
N ILE A 50 5.06 -6.03 16.97
CA ILE A 50 5.06 -4.77 17.74
C ILE A 50 3.65 -4.18 17.97
N TYR A 51 2.66 -4.55 17.15
CA TYR A 51 1.27 -4.14 17.29
C TYR A 51 0.42 -5.15 18.08
N ASN A 52 0.92 -6.37 18.28
CA ASN A 52 0.24 -7.45 18.99
C ASN A 52 1.23 -8.19 19.92
N PRO A 53 1.65 -7.55 21.03
CA PRO A 53 2.53 -8.20 22.00
C PRO A 53 1.91 -9.51 22.51
N GLY A 54 2.64 -10.62 22.36
CA GLY A 54 2.15 -11.95 22.71
C GLY A 54 1.45 -12.72 21.58
N GLY A 55 1.38 -12.14 20.37
CA GLY A 55 0.93 -12.84 19.18
C GLY A 55 1.80 -14.07 18.83
N ALA A 56 1.19 -15.03 18.13
CA ALA A 56 1.80 -16.30 17.75
C ALA A 56 2.88 -16.23 16.65
N VAL A 57 3.07 -15.07 16.03
CA VAL A 57 3.98 -14.89 14.89
C VAL A 57 4.96 -13.75 15.17
N PRO A 58 6.28 -14.03 15.30
CA PRO A 58 7.29 -13.00 15.44
C PRO A 58 7.62 -12.35 14.09
N THR A 59 7.75 -11.01 14.07
CA THR A 59 8.16 -10.23 12.89
C THR A 59 9.36 -9.31 13.20
N PRO A 60 10.55 -9.88 13.47
CA PRO A 60 11.70 -9.11 13.95
C PRO A 60 12.21 -8.05 12.95
N ASN A 61 12.10 -8.28 11.64
CA ASN A 61 12.58 -7.32 10.65
C ASN A 61 11.62 -6.13 10.50
N ILE A 62 10.32 -6.39 10.52
CA ILE A 62 9.28 -5.35 10.50
C ILE A 62 9.30 -4.57 11.83
N ASP A 63 9.49 -5.24 12.97
CA ASP A 63 9.66 -4.58 14.27
C ASP A 63 10.91 -3.70 14.29
N LYS A 64 12.03 -4.16 13.70
CA LYS A 64 13.23 -3.34 13.51
C LYS A 64 12.94 -2.11 12.65
N LEU A 65 12.19 -2.25 11.56
CA LEU A 65 11.77 -1.11 10.74
C LEU A 65 10.97 -0.08 11.56
N ALA A 66 10.06 -0.56 12.42
CA ALA A 66 9.25 0.29 13.29
C ALA A 66 10.10 1.02 14.34
N THR A 67 11.03 0.33 15.01
CA THR A 67 11.94 0.94 16.01
C THR A 67 12.89 1.97 15.39
N GLN A 68 13.24 1.81 14.11
CA GLN A 68 14.05 2.78 13.36
C GLN A 68 13.24 3.94 12.76
N GLY A 69 11.91 3.86 12.81
CA GLY A 69 11.01 4.79 12.14
C GLY A 69 9.87 5.27 13.03
N MET A 70 8.72 5.49 12.41
CA MET A 70 7.45 5.84 13.04
C MET A 70 6.42 4.77 12.70
N ARG A 71 5.66 4.32 13.70
CA ARG A 71 4.54 3.40 13.51
C ARG A 71 3.20 4.11 13.77
N PHE A 72 2.22 3.90 12.90
CA PHE A 72 0.90 4.51 13.02
C PHE A 72 -0.10 3.54 13.65
N THR A 73 -0.90 4.01 14.60
CA THR A 73 -1.96 3.20 15.24
C THR A 73 -3.32 3.34 14.55
N ASP A 74 -3.42 4.28 13.59
CA ASP A 74 -4.67 4.76 13.01
C ASP A 74 -4.60 4.97 11.49
N ALA A 75 -4.04 3.98 10.80
CA ALA A 75 -3.92 3.98 9.34
C ALA A 75 -4.90 3.01 8.70
N HIS A 76 -5.49 3.44 7.58
CA HIS A 76 -6.58 2.73 6.92
C HIS A 76 -6.31 2.53 5.42
N SER A 77 -6.72 1.39 4.88
CA SER A 77 -6.90 1.22 3.45
C SER A 77 -8.21 1.87 3.00
N PRO A 78 -8.30 2.43 1.78
CA PRO A 78 -9.55 3.03 1.28
C PRO A 78 -10.61 1.99 0.92
N SER A 79 -10.28 0.70 0.96
CA SER A 79 -11.22 -0.40 0.86
C SER A 79 -10.72 -1.63 1.61
N SER A 80 -11.64 -2.51 1.96
CA SER A 80 -11.34 -3.79 2.61
C SER A 80 -10.93 -4.91 1.63
N VAL A 81 -10.62 -4.60 0.36
CA VAL A 81 -10.17 -5.55 -0.66
C VAL A 81 -9.12 -4.96 -1.62
N CYS A 82 -8.36 -5.83 -2.30
CA CYS A 82 -7.10 -5.52 -2.98
C CYS A 82 -7.18 -4.44 -4.09
N THR A 83 -7.91 -4.70 -5.19
CA THR A 83 -7.98 -3.80 -6.37
C THR A 83 -8.35 -2.35 -6.00
N PRO A 84 -9.45 -2.08 -5.28
CA PRO A 84 -9.82 -0.71 -4.92
C PRO A 84 -8.75 -0.05 -4.04
N THR A 85 -8.14 -0.76 -3.09
CA THR A 85 -7.01 -0.19 -2.32
C THR A 85 -5.84 0.20 -3.19
N ARG A 86 -5.40 -0.70 -4.09
CA ARG A 86 -4.26 -0.45 -4.97
C ARG A 86 -4.54 0.70 -5.93
N TYR A 87 -5.79 0.85 -6.37
CA TYR A 87 -6.23 2.00 -7.17
C TYR A 87 -6.10 3.29 -6.36
N GLY A 88 -6.63 3.32 -5.13
CA GLY A 88 -6.59 4.52 -4.31
C GLY A 88 -5.18 4.92 -3.89
N LEU A 89 -4.35 3.95 -3.55
CA LEU A 89 -2.92 4.16 -3.26
C LEU A 89 -2.19 4.84 -4.42
N LEU A 90 -2.35 4.32 -5.64
CA LEU A 90 -1.58 4.83 -6.78
C LEU A 90 -2.16 6.11 -7.38
N THR A 91 -3.47 6.31 -7.34
CA THR A 91 -4.13 7.47 -7.98
C THR A 91 -4.39 8.63 -7.02
N GLY A 92 -4.35 8.38 -5.71
CA GLY A 92 -4.77 9.35 -4.70
C GLY A 92 -6.28 9.64 -4.73
N ARG A 93 -7.09 8.78 -5.36
CA ARG A 93 -8.55 8.89 -5.45
C ARG A 93 -9.23 7.73 -4.78
N TYR A 94 -10.34 7.98 -4.12
CA TYR A 94 -11.14 6.89 -3.57
C TYR A 94 -11.72 5.98 -4.67
N PRO A 95 -11.93 4.68 -4.40
CA PRO A 95 -12.18 3.69 -5.43
C PRO A 95 -13.52 3.83 -6.14
N TRP A 96 -14.53 4.39 -5.48
CA TRP A 96 -15.85 4.63 -6.08
C TRP A 96 -15.82 5.63 -7.24
N ARG A 97 -14.73 6.39 -7.38
CA ARG A 97 -14.51 7.29 -8.52
C ARG A 97 -14.01 6.56 -9.78
N SER A 98 -13.68 5.28 -9.67
CA SER A 98 -13.24 4.45 -10.79
C SER A 98 -14.41 3.79 -11.52
N ARG A 99 -14.12 3.13 -12.65
CA ARG A 99 -15.11 2.33 -13.40
C ARG A 99 -15.50 1.02 -12.71
N LEU A 100 -14.84 0.65 -11.60
CA LEU A 100 -15.14 -0.52 -10.78
C LEU A 100 -15.24 -0.11 -9.30
N PRO A 101 -16.39 0.43 -8.86
CA PRO A 101 -16.54 0.91 -7.49
C PRO A 101 -16.64 -0.22 -6.44
N VAL A 102 -16.98 -1.45 -6.84
CA VAL A 102 -17.20 -2.59 -5.94
C VAL A 102 -16.57 -3.84 -6.55
N GLY A 103 -15.94 -4.65 -5.69
CA GLY A 103 -15.29 -5.90 -6.06
C GLY A 103 -13.83 -5.72 -6.48
N VAL A 104 -13.25 -6.78 -7.03
CA VAL A 104 -11.85 -6.83 -7.47
C VAL A 104 -11.77 -7.27 -8.92
N LEU A 105 -10.72 -6.83 -9.61
CA LEU A 105 -10.39 -7.34 -10.93
C LEU A 105 -9.86 -8.78 -10.86
N ARG A 106 -9.82 -9.46 -12.01
CA ARG A 106 -9.24 -10.79 -12.18
C ARG A 106 -8.00 -10.72 -13.08
N GLY A 107 -7.30 -11.85 -13.26
CA GLY A 107 -6.05 -11.85 -14.02
C GLY A 107 -6.20 -11.52 -15.51
N TYR A 108 -7.38 -11.79 -16.07
CA TYR A 108 -7.73 -11.46 -17.46
C TYR A 108 -8.42 -10.09 -17.61
N SER A 109 -8.48 -9.29 -16.55
CA SER A 109 -9.16 -8.00 -16.59
C SER A 109 -8.34 -6.94 -17.32
N ARG A 110 -9.03 -6.02 -17.99
CA ARG A 110 -8.49 -4.78 -18.56
C ARG A 110 -8.05 -3.82 -17.47
N THR A 111 -7.15 -2.91 -17.82
CA THR A 111 -6.65 -1.85 -16.93
C THR A 111 -7.79 -1.04 -16.33
N LEU A 112 -7.76 -0.85 -15.00
CA LEU A 112 -8.73 -0.05 -14.27
C LEU A 112 -8.42 1.44 -14.37
N ILE A 113 -7.14 1.79 -14.15
CA ILE A 113 -6.64 3.17 -14.18
C ILE A 113 -6.82 3.74 -15.59
N GLU A 114 -7.47 4.89 -15.70
CA GLU A 114 -7.76 5.52 -16.98
C GLU A 114 -6.48 6.02 -17.67
N ALA A 115 -6.46 5.99 -19.01
CA ALA A 115 -5.40 6.65 -19.78
C ALA A 115 -5.34 8.13 -19.34
N GLU A 116 -4.12 8.62 -19.05
CA GLU A 116 -3.84 9.97 -18.53
C GLU A 116 -4.12 10.22 -17.03
N ARG A 117 -4.72 9.26 -16.30
CA ARG A 117 -4.91 9.40 -14.86
C ARG A 117 -3.55 9.63 -14.17
N PRO A 118 -3.37 10.74 -13.43
CA PRO A 118 -2.16 10.95 -12.64
C PRO A 118 -2.01 9.87 -11.58
N THR A 119 -0.78 9.40 -11.39
CA THR A 119 -0.44 8.39 -10.39
C THR A 119 0.80 8.82 -9.61
N VAL A 120 1.05 8.15 -8.48
CA VAL A 120 2.30 8.29 -7.72
C VAL A 120 3.50 8.02 -8.64
N ALA A 121 3.44 6.98 -9.47
CA ALA A 121 4.51 6.63 -10.37
C ALA A 121 4.71 7.69 -11.48
N SER A 122 3.64 8.21 -12.09
CA SER A 122 3.76 9.24 -13.12
C SER A 122 4.24 10.57 -12.55
N LEU A 123 3.85 10.94 -11.32
CA LEU A 123 4.42 12.07 -10.58
C LEU A 123 5.92 11.89 -10.38
N LEU A 124 6.34 10.78 -9.78
CA LEU A 124 7.75 10.55 -9.46
C LEU A 124 8.61 10.49 -10.73
N LYS A 125 8.13 9.80 -11.77
CA LYS A 125 8.79 9.76 -13.09
C LYS A 125 8.95 11.15 -13.70
N SER A 126 7.94 12.03 -13.58
CA SER A 126 8.05 13.43 -14.05
C SER A 126 9.12 14.23 -13.30
N GLN A 127 9.47 13.82 -12.08
CA GLN A 127 10.51 14.42 -11.24
C GLN A 127 11.87 13.72 -11.38
N GLY A 128 12.04 12.88 -12.42
CA GLY A 128 13.32 12.24 -12.75
C GLY A 128 13.60 10.94 -11.98
N TYR A 129 12.61 10.38 -11.27
CA TYR A 129 12.78 9.10 -10.60
C TYR A 129 12.88 7.96 -11.60
N GLU A 130 13.71 6.97 -11.28
CA GLU A 130 13.58 5.62 -11.85
C GLU A 130 12.45 4.90 -11.11
N THR A 131 11.35 4.60 -11.78
CA THR A 131 10.16 4.01 -11.15
C THR A 131 10.01 2.52 -11.50
N ALA A 132 9.78 1.68 -10.50
CA ALA A 132 9.61 0.24 -10.65
C ALA A 132 8.41 -0.28 -9.87
N VAL A 133 7.72 -1.26 -10.45
CA VAL A 133 6.80 -2.13 -9.72
C VAL A 133 7.26 -3.59 -9.81
N VAL A 134 7.35 -4.27 -8.68
CA VAL A 134 7.64 -5.70 -8.63
C VAL A 134 6.59 -6.36 -7.75
N GLY A 135 5.77 -7.25 -8.31
CA GLY A 135 4.84 -8.07 -7.54
C GLY A 135 3.41 -8.13 -8.07
N LYS A 136 2.43 -8.26 -7.18
CA LYS A 136 1.00 -8.36 -7.51
C LYS A 136 0.47 -7.03 -8.06
N TRP A 137 0.09 -7.01 -9.33
CA TRP A 137 -0.44 -5.80 -9.97
C TRP A 137 -1.90 -5.53 -9.60
N HIS A 138 -2.79 -6.44 -9.98
CA HIS A 138 -4.22 -6.46 -9.63
C HIS A 138 -5.03 -5.20 -9.98
N LEU A 139 -4.54 -4.45 -10.97
CA LEU A 139 -5.19 -3.26 -11.55
C LEU A 139 -5.50 -3.44 -13.04
N GLY A 140 -5.47 -4.70 -13.50
CA GLY A 140 -5.77 -5.10 -14.86
C GLY A 140 -4.64 -4.83 -15.85
N LEU A 141 -4.70 -5.55 -16.96
CA LEU A 141 -3.78 -5.49 -18.09
C LEU A 141 -4.65 -5.49 -19.35
N ASP A 142 -4.39 -4.58 -20.29
CA ASP A 142 -5.13 -4.59 -21.55
C ASP A 142 -4.53 -5.68 -22.45
N TRP A 143 -4.91 -6.93 -22.18
CA TRP A 143 -4.58 -8.08 -23.00
C TRP A 143 -5.04 -7.84 -24.45
N VAL A 144 -4.20 -8.21 -25.41
CA VAL A 144 -4.54 -8.07 -26.83
C VAL A 144 -5.50 -9.19 -27.21
N SER A 145 -6.65 -8.83 -27.78
CA SER A 145 -7.59 -9.81 -28.31
C SER A 145 -7.08 -10.41 -29.62
N GLN A 146 -7.32 -11.71 -29.80
CA GLN A 146 -7.14 -12.36 -31.10
C GLN A 146 -7.97 -11.65 -32.17
N ALA A 147 -7.53 -11.73 -33.43
CA ALA A 147 -8.14 -10.99 -34.54
C ALA A 147 -9.67 -11.20 -34.64
N ALA A 148 -10.14 -12.44 -34.47
CA ALA A 148 -11.56 -12.80 -34.51
C ALA A 148 -12.41 -12.23 -33.36
N HIS A 149 -11.77 -11.67 -32.32
CA HIS A 149 -12.43 -11.21 -31.09
C HIS A 149 -12.16 -9.74 -30.76
N ARG A 150 -11.61 -8.96 -31.71
CA ARG A 150 -11.30 -7.53 -31.48
C ARG A 150 -12.53 -6.71 -31.08
N ASP A 151 -13.69 -7.00 -31.66
CA ASP A 151 -14.93 -6.28 -31.38
C ASP A 151 -15.47 -6.53 -29.95
N SER A 152 -15.02 -7.61 -29.27
CA SER A 152 -15.36 -7.83 -27.86
C SER A 152 -14.92 -6.66 -26.97
N LEU A 153 -13.82 -5.98 -27.30
CA LEU A 153 -13.29 -4.85 -26.53
C LEU A 153 -14.16 -3.58 -26.60
N GLN A 154 -15.01 -3.47 -27.62
CA GLN A 154 -15.92 -2.33 -27.80
C GLN A 154 -17.14 -2.40 -26.86
N LYS A 155 -17.41 -3.58 -26.27
CA LYS A 155 -18.52 -3.76 -25.33
C LYS A 155 -18.25 -2.99 -24.03
N PRO A 156 -19.19 -2.13 -23.57
CA PRO A 156 -19.01 -1.38 -22.34
C PRO A 156 -18.69 -2.29 -21.15
N ASN A 157 -17.66 -1.93 -20.37
CA ASN A 157 -17.20 -2.65 -19.19
C ASN A 157 -16.70 -4.09 -19.41
N TYR A 158 -16.61 -4.59 -20.65
CA TYR A 158 -15.96 -5.87 -20.93
C TYR A 158 -14.49 -5.80 -20.55
N GLY A 159 -14.02 -6.78 -19.79
CA GLY A 159 -12.70 -6.81 -19.14
C GLY A 159 -12.65 -6.12 -17.77
N ILE A 160 -13.68 -5.36 -17.36
CA ILE A 160 -13.70 -4.63 -16.07
C ILE A 160 -14.71 -5.24 -15.11
N LYS A 161 -15.99 -5.28 -15.48
CA LYS A 161 -17.04 -5.93 -14.68
C LYS A 161 -17.15 -7.43 -14.98
N THR A 162 -16.85 -7.79 -16.22
CA THR A 162 -16.68 -9.17 -16.68
C THR A 162 -15.23 -9.34 -17.12
N GLU A 163 -14.59 -10.48 -16.81
CA GLU A 163 -13.20 -10.70 -17.24
C GLU A 163 -13.12 -11.01 -18.74
N MET A 164 -11.97 -10.76 -19.36
CA MET A 164 -11.77 -11.23 -20.73
C MET A 164 -11.72 -12.75 -20.76
N LEU A 165 -12.27 -13.34 -21.83
CA LEU A 165 -12.25 -14.78 -21.98
C LEU A 165 -10.83 -15.24 -22.38
N PRO A 166 -10.22 -16.22 -21.67
CA PRO A 166 -8.83 -16.61 -21.91
C PRO A 166 -8.55 -17.12 -23.33
N ASP A 167 -9.55 -17.65 -24.03
CA ASP A 167 -9.42 -18.15 -25.40
C ASP A 167 -9.56 -17.05 -26.45
N GLN A 168 -9.99 -15.84 -26.04
CA GLN A 168 -10.05 -14.67 -26.90
C GLN A 168 -8.79 -13.81 -26.83
N ILE A 169 -7.85 -14.16 -25.94
CA ILE A 169 -6.59 -13.42 -25.75
C ILE A 169 -5.50 -14.01 -26.64
N ASP A 170 -4.74 -13.13 -27.30
CA ASP A 170 -3.50 -13.48 -27.98
C ASP A 170 -2.32 -13.28 -27.00
N PHE A 171 -1.94 -14.37 -26.32
CA PHE A 171 -0.81 -14.34 -25.38
C PHE A 171 0.56 -14.17 -26.06
N ASN A 172 0.66 -14.25 -27.38
CA ASN A 172 1.94 -13.98 -28.06
C ASN A 172 2.24 -12.47 -28.11
N GLN A 173 1.23 -11.63 -27.92
CA GLN A 173 1.37 -10.18 -27.94
C GLN A 173 1.67 -9.63 -26.56
N LYS A 174 2.49 -8.58 -26.53
CA LYS A 174 2.68 -7.73 -25.36
C LYS A 174 1.33 -7.12 -24.94
N ALA A 175 1.03 -7.08 -23.65
CA ALA A 175 -0.17 -6.39 -23.18
C ALA A 175 -0.11 -4.90 -23.56
N ALA A 176 -1.21 -4.36 -24.09
CA ALA A 176 -1.25 -3.01 -24.66
C ALA A 176 -1.12 -1.92 -23.58
N GLN A 177 -1.65 -2.18 -22.38
CA GLN A 177 -1.57 -1.28 -21.23
C GLN A 177 -1.27 -2.04 -19.94
N GLY A 178 -0.73 -1.33 -18.96
CA GLY A 178 -0.31 -1.89 -17.67
C GLY A 178 0.60 -0.94 -16.91
N PRO A 179 1.53 -1.43 -16.09
CA PRO A 179 2.41 -0.57 -15.29
C PRO A 179 3.14 0.54 -16.08
N GLN A 180 3.64 0.23 -17.28
CA GLN A 180 4.40 1.20 -18.07
C GLN A 180 3.56 2.40 -18.51
N THR A 181 2.28 2.18 -18.83
CA THR A 181 1.38 3.25 -19.28
C THR A 181 0.93 4.16 -18.14
N VAL A 182 1.12 3.75 -16.89
CA VAL A 182 0.76 4.53 -15.69
C VAL A 182 1.97 5.04 -14.90
N GLY A 183 3.14 5.08 -15.54
CA GLY A 183 4.30 5.81 -15.02
C GLY A 183 5.45 4.97 -14.48
N PHE A 184 5.40 3.63 -14.57
CA PHE A 184 6.53 2.78 -14.20
C PHE A 184 7.55 2.64 -15.36
N ASN A 185 8.84 2.84 -15.10
CA ASN A 185 9.91 2.55 -16.07
C ASN A 185 10.16 1.04 -16.20
N TYR A 186 10.18 0.34 -15.07
CA TYR A 186 10.38 -1.10 -14.97
C TYR A 186 9.17 -1.78 -14.33
N SER A 187 8.82 -2.97 -14.81
CA SER A 187 7.80 -3.80 -14.16
C SER A 187 8.12 -5.29 -14.22
N TYR A 188 7.88 -5.99 -13.13
CA TYR A 188 7.83 -7.46 -13.07
C TYR A 188 6.61 -7.85 -12.25
N VAL A 189 5.53 -8.29 -12.90
CA VAL A 189 4.23 -8.40 -12.24
C VAL A 189 3.54 -9.74 -12.44
N LEU A 190 2.82 -10.15 -11.39
CA LEU A 190 1.73 -11.11 -11.47
C LEU A 190 0.43 -10.34 -11.77
N PRO A 191 -0.40 -10.77 -12.75
CA PRO A 191 -1.59 -10.02 -13.18
C PRO A 191 -2.58 -9.66 -12.07
N ALA A 192 -2.87 -10.61 -11.17
CA ALA A 192 -3.87 -10.48 -10.10
C ALA A 192 -3.41 -11.22 -8.83
N SER A 193 -4.33 -11.57 -7.93
CA SER A 193 -4.04 -12.40 -6.76
C SER A 193 -3.40 -13.74 -7.13
N LEU A 194 -2.55 -14.28 -6.26
CA LEU A 194 -1.84 -15.55 -6.49
C LEU A 194 -2.76 -16.78 -6.55
N ASP A 195 -4.01 -16.64 -6.13
CA ASP A 195 -5.07 -17.64 -6.25
C ASP A 195 -5.96 -17.45 -7.50
N MET A 196 -5.61 -16.54 -8.43
CA MET A 196 -6.37 -16.24 -9.63
C MET A 196 -5.55 -16.43 -10.92
N PRO A 197 -6.07 -17.16 -11.92
CA PRO A 197 -5.42 -17.27 -13.22
C PRO A 197 -5.49 -15.95 -14.02
N PRO A 198 -4.59 -15.76 -15.02
CA PRO A 198 -3.55 -16.69 -15.42
C PRO A 198 -2.35 -16.65 -14.47
N TYR A 199 -1.79 -17.82 -14.20
CA TYR A 199 -0.59 -17.94 -13.38
C TYR A 199 0.66 -17.80 -14.25
N CYS A 200 1.03 -16.55 -14.50
CA CYS A 200 2.18 -16.17 -15.32
C CYS A 200 2.77 -14.84 -14.83
N TYR A 201 3.99 -14.53 -15.27
CA TYR A 201 4.63 -13.24 -15.00
C TYR A 201 4.74 -12.41 -16.27
N LEU A 202 4.59 -11.10 -16.12
CA LEU A 202 4.92 -10.14 -17.16
C LEU A 202 6.10 -9.29 -16.71
N GLU A 203 7.16 -9.26 -17.52
CA GLU A 203 8.26 -8.32 -17.38
C GLU A 203 8.11 -7.25 -18.45
N ASN A 204 7.95 -5.99 -18.04
CA ASN A 204 7.71 -4.87 -18.96
C ASN A 204 6.53 -5.10 -19.92
N GLN A 205 5.41 -5.62 -19.38
CA GLN A 205 4.18 -6.03 -20.09
C GLN A 205 4.33 -7.19 -21.09
N GLN A 206 5.52 -7.79 -21.20
CA GLN A 206 5.75 -8.98 -22.00
C GLN A 206 5.69 -10.21 -21.10
N LEU A 207 4.99 -11.26 -21.52
CA LEU A 207 5.00 -12.53 -20.80
C LEU A 207 6.42 -13.10 -20.76
N THR A 208 6.87 -13.54 -19.58
CA THR A 208 8.17 -14.23 -19.43
C THR A 208 8.12 -15.65 -19.97
N GLU A 209 6.93 -16.26 -19.98
CA GLU A 209 6.64 -17.58 -20.53
C GLU A 209 5.13 -17.64 -20.82
N LEU A 210 4.75 -18.22 -21.97
CA LEU A 210 3.35 -18.31 -22.38
C LEU A 210 2.54 -19.24 -21.44
N PRO A 211 1.29 -18.91 -21.11
CA PRO A 211 0.44 -19.73 -20.24
C PRO A 211 -0.21 -20.89 -21.00
N THR A 212 0.60 -21.84 -21.48
CA THR A 212 0.16 -23.00 -22.29
C THR A 212 -0.23 -24.22 -21.47
N ALA A 213 0.07 -24.25 -20.17
CA ALA A 213 -0.34 -25.30 -19.25
C ALA A 213 -1.63 -24.92 -18.52
N TYR A 214 -2.19 -25.86 -17.76
CA TYR A 214 -3.41 -25.69 -16.97
C TYR A 214 -3.23 -26.30 -15.57
N THR A 215 -3.90 -25.72 -14.57
CA THR A 215 -4.06 -26.33 -13.24
C THR A 215 -5.54 -26.51 -12.95
N ASP A 216 -5.89 -27.64 -12.34
CA ASP A 216 -7.28 -27.92 -11.90
C ASP A 216 -7.66 -27.16 -10.61
N GLY A 217 -6.76 -26.32 -10.10
CA GLY A 217 -6.91 -25.66 -8.81
C GLY A 217 -6.42 -26.54 -7.66
N ASN A 218 -6.51 -26.03 -6.44
CA ASN A 218 -6.17 -26.78 -5.24
C ASN A 218 -7.01 -26.30 -4.06
N LYS A 219 -7.46 -27.26 -3.24
CA LYS A 219 -8.22 -27.03 -2.01
C LYS A 219 -9.43 -26.10 -2.18
N LEU A 220 -10.16 -26.20 -3.28
CA LEU A 220 -11.28 -25.30 -3.61
C LEU A 220 -12.38 -25.28 -2.54
N GLU A 221 -12.53 -26.37 -1.80
CA GLU A 221 -13.46 -26.56 -0.69
C GLU A 221 -13.10 -25.76 0.58
N SER A 222 -11.86 -25.28 0.70
CA SER A 222 -11.33 -24.68 1.94
C SER A 222 -11.77 -23.23 2.21
N GLY A 223 -12.44 -22.57 1.25
CA GLY A 223 -13.01 -21.23 1.43
C GLY A 223 -11.98 -20.16 1.81
N TYR A 224 -10.96 -19.96 0.95
CA TYR A 224 -9.84 -19.01 1.11
C TYR A 224 -8.89 -19.30 2.27
N THR A 225 -8.56 -20.57 2.52
CA THR A 225 -7.59 -20.95 3.57
C THR A 225 -6.61 -22.00 3.07
N GLY A 226 -5.44 -22.07 3.70
CA GLY A 226 -4.38 -23.01 3.30
C GLY A 226 -3.90 -22.80 1.87
N PRO A 227 -3.45 -23.84 1.17
CA PRO A 227 -2.90 -23.73 -0.17
C PRO A 227 -3.98 -23.59 -1.26
N PHE A 228 -4.99 -22.74 -1.06
CA PHE A 228 -6.10 -22.52 -2.00
C PHE A 228 -5.70 -21.75 -3.27
N TRP A 229 -5.93 -22.31 -4.46
CA TRP A 229 -5.91 -21.58 -5.73
C TRP A 229 -6.94 -22.10 -6.74
N ARG A 230 -7.39 -21.23 -7.64
CA ARG A 230 -8.42 -21.55 -8.64
C ARG A 230 -7.87 -22.32 -9.84
N ALA A 231 -8.72 -23.08 -10.53
CA ALA A 231 -8.36 -23.67 -11.81
C ALA A 231 -8.11 -22.60 -12.87
N GLY A 232 -7.22 -22.86 -13.83
CA GLY A 232 -6.98 -21.96 -14.95
C GLY A 232 -5.63 -22.13 -15.64
N LYS A 233 -5.42 -21.32 -16.69
CA LYS A 233 -4.16 -21.34 -17.47
C LYS A 233 -2.97 -20.90 -16.61
N LYS A 234 -1.83 -21.55 -16.80
CA LYS A 234 -0.55 -21.22 -16.18
C LYS A 234 0.60 -21.33 -17.15
N SER A 235 1.67 -20.59 -16.91
CA SER A 235 2.95 -20.90 -17.57
C SER A 235 3.45 -22.26 -17.06
N PRO A 236 4.01 -23.12 -17.93
CA PRO A 236 4.52 -24.43 -17.54
C PRO A 236 5.45 -24.37 -16.32
N SER A 237 6.39 -23.43 -16.28
CA SER A 237 7.34 -23.26 -15.17
C SER A 237 6.78 -22.52 -13.94
N PHE A 238 5.51 -22.10 -13.95
CA PHE A 238 4.94 -21.36 -12.82
C PHE A 238 4.88 -22.24 -11.56
N ASP A 239 5.57 -21.79 -10.52
CA ASP A 239 5.62 -22.37 -9.17
C ASP A 239 5.00 -21.38 -8.17
N PHE A 240 3.98 -21.84 -7.45
CA PHE A 240 3.27 -21.05 -6.43
C PHE A 240 4.16 -20.73 -5.23
N TYR A 241 5.03 -21.66 -4.80
CA TYR A 241 5.90 -21.45 -3.62
C TYR A 241 7.04 -20.46 -3.93
N GLY A 242 7.47 -20.39 -5.19
CA GLY A 242 8.53 -19.50 -5.65
C GLY A 242 8.13 -18.05 -5.90
N VAL A 243 6.85 -17.67 -5.76
CA VAL A 243 6.37 -16.31 -6.12
C VAL A 243 6.97 -15.23 -5.22
N LEU A 244 6.87 -15.39 -3.90
CA LEU A 244 7.42 -14.40 -2.96
C LEU A 244 8.96 -14.29 -3.09
N PRO A 245 9.75 -15.39 -3.08
CA PRO A 245 11.18 -15.33 -3.35
C PRO A 245 11.52 -14.59 -4.66
N ARG A 246 10.83 -14.92 -5.75
CA ARG A 246 11.06 -14.31 -7.07
C ARG A 246 10.80 -12.80 -7.09
N PHE A 247 9.76 -12.33 -6.39
CA PHE A 247 9.52 -10.89 -6.25
C PHE A 247 10.65 -10.21 -5.49
N ILE A 248 11.16 -10.81 -4.43
CA ILE A 248 12.26 -10.25 -3.65
C ILE A 248 13.57 -10.26 -4.43
N ASP A 249 13.85 -11.31 -5.20
CA ASP A 249 15.00 -11.35 -6.11
C ASP A 249 14.95 -10.24 -7.16
N LYS A 250 13.79 -10.04 -7.80
CA LYS A 250 13.59 -8.97 -8.80
C LYS A 250 13.66 -7.58 -8.17
N ALA A 251 13.11 -7.39 -6.97
CA ALA A 251 13.20 -6.14 -6.22
C ALA A 251 14.65 -5.82 -5.84
N ASN A 252 15.39 -6.78 -5.29
CA ASN A 252 16.80 -6.62 -4.94
C ASN A 252 17.67 -6.40 -6.19
N ALA A 253 17.38 -7.09 -7.30
CA ALA A 253 18.06 -6.85 -8.57
C ALA A 253 17.80 -5.43 -9.10
N PHE A 254 16.60 -4.89 -8.94
CA PHE A 254 16.31 -3.49 -9.25
C PHE A 254 17.11 -2.54 -8.36
N LEU A 255 17.10 -2.76 -7.04
CA LEU A 255 17.84 -1.93 -6.08
C LEU A 255 19.34 -1.93 -6.37
N LYS A 256 19.94 -3.10 -6.65
CA LYS A 256 21.37 -3.28 -6.99
C LYS A 256 21.84 -2.51 -8.22
N ARG A 257 20.93 -2.07 -9.08
CA ARG A 257 21.25 -1.21 -10.25
C ARG A 257 21.17 0.29 -9.95
N GLN A 258 20.67 0.67 -8.78
CA GLN A 258 20.50 2.08 -8.42
C GLN A 258 21.80 2.70 -7.90
N SER A 259 21.84 4.03 -7.92
CA SER A 259 22.98 4.81 -7.46
C SER A 259 22.52 5.98 -6.60
N LYS A 260 23.44 6.65 -5.91
CA LYS A 260 23.13 7.81 -5.05
C LYS A 260 22.78 9.08 -5.85
N GLN A 261 22.99 9.06 -7.17
CA GLN A 261 22.86 10.22 -8.05
C GLN A 261 21.44 10.41 -8.60
N LYS A 262 20.71 9.31 -8.88
CA LYS A 262 19.36 9.35 -9.43
C LYS A 262 18.39 8.76 -8.40
N PRO A 263 17.32 9.47 -8.01
CA PRO A 263 16.35 8.93 -7.08
C PRO A 263 15.54 7.80 -7.74
N PHE A 264 15.06 6.85 -6.94
CA PHE A 264 14.21 5.77 -7.42
C PHE A 264 12.95 5.59 -6.57
N PHE A 265 11.94 4.98 -7.19
CA PHE A 265 10.71 4.54 -6.55
C PHE A 265 10.51 3.06 -6.81
N LEU A 266 10.49 2.25 -5.75
CA LEU A 266 10.10 0.85 -5.81
C LEU A 266 8.76 0.67 -5.14
N TYR A 267 7.72 0.37 -5.92
CA TYR A 267 6.48 -0.18 -5.43
C TYR A 267 6.58 -1.70 -5.40
N LEU A 268 6.54 -2.28 -4.20
CA LEU A 268 6.69 -3.72 -3.98
C LEU A 268 5.38 -4.29 -3.38
N PRO A 269 4.32 -4.44 -4.19
CA PRO A 269 3.11 -5.14 -3.79
C PRO A 269 3.36 -6.65 -3.72
N LEU A 270 3.47 -7.21 -2.53
CA LEU A 270 3.58 -8.65 -2.36
C LEU A 270 2.26 -9.34 -2.75
N ALA A 271 2.33 -10.65 -2.96
CA ALA A 271 1.16 -11.54 -3.07
C ALA A 271 0.96 -12.38 -1.80
N ALA A 272 1.62 -11.98 -0.71
CA ALA A 272 1.70 -12.71 0.55
C ALA A 272 1.34 -11.76 1.73
N PRO A 273 0.73 -12.28 2.81
CA PRO A 273 0.37 -13.67 3.06
C PRO A 273 -1.00 -14.13 2.48
N HIS A 274 -1.57 -13.42 1.49
CA HIS A 274 -2.78 -13.85 0.76
C HIS A 274 -2.70 -15.31 0.29
N THR A 275 -3.86 -15.98 0.16
CA THR A 275 -3.92 -17.33 -0.39
C THR A 275 -3.37 -17.42 -1.83
N PRO A 276 -2.81 -18.57 -2.21
CA PRO A 276 -2.55 -19.75 -1.39
C PRO A 276 -1.49 -19.50 -0.32
N TRP A 277 -1.67 -20.07 0.88
CA TRP A 277 -0.65 -20.04 1.93
C TRP A 277 0.40 -21.10 1.60
N VAL A 278 1.46 -20.67 0.92
CA VAL A 278 2.50 -21.56 0.36
C VAL A 278 3.88 -21.17 0.87
N PRO A 279 4.13 -21.23 2.19
CA PRO A 279 5.46 -21.00 2.72
C PRO A 279 6.47 -21.99 2.13
N THR A 280 7.67 -21.51 1.82
CA THR A 280 8.77 -22.38 1.40
C THR A 280 9.18 -23.32 2.53
N PRO A 281 9.85 -24.46 2.23
CA PRO A 281 10.17 -25.49 3.23
C PRO A 281 10.83 -24.96 4.51
N ASP A 282 11.69 -23.94 4.42
CA ASP A 282 12.40 -23.36 5.56
C ASP A 282 11.49 -22.70 6.61
N TYR A 283 10.28 -22.29 6.21
CA TYR A 283 9.32 -21.57 7.05
C TYR A 283 8.17 -22.46 7.56
N ARG A 284 7.99 -23.66 7.00
CA ARG A 284 6.88 -24.56 7.40
C ARG A 284 7.04 -25.02 8.85
N GLY A 285 5.98 -24.87 9.63
CA GLY A 285 5.90 -25.19 11.06
C GLY A 285 6.77 -24.30 11.96
N LYS A 286 7.20 -23.12 11.49
CA LYS A 286 8.07 -22.22 12.27
C LYS A 286 7.30 -21.19 13.08
N SER A 287 6.05 -20.93 12.71
CA SER A 287 5.14 -20.08 13.46
C SER A 287 4.23 -20.90 14.38
N LYS A 288 3.51 -20.21 15.27
CA LYS A 288 2.43 -20.82 16.07
C LYS A 288 1.03 -20.51 15.52
N ALA A 289 0.93 -20.05 14.27
CA ALA A 289 -0.33 -19.68 13.60
C ALA A 289 -0.58 -20.44 12.28
N GLY A 290 -0.07 -21.67 12.18
CA GLY A 290 -0.25 -22.54 11.01
C GLY A 290 0.41 -22.00 9.74
N GLU A 291 -0.02 -22.48 8.58
CA GLU A 291 0.57 -22.11 7.28
C GLU A 291 0.48 -20.60 6.99
N TYR A 292 -0.55 -19.92 7.49
CA TYR A 292 -0.67 -18.48 7.43
C TYR A 292 0.47 -17.78 8.17
N GLY A 293 0.70 -18.16 9.43
CA GLY A 293 1.76 -17.59 10.25
C GLY A 293 3.15 -17.90 9.70
N ASP A 294 3.34 -19.09 9.13
CA ASP A 294 4.60 -19.47 8.49
C ASP A 294 4.87 -18.57 7.27
N PHE A 295 3.84 -18.32 6.46
CA PHE A 295 3.97 -17.44 5.31
C PHE A 295 4.17 -15.97 5.72
N LEU A 296 3.56 -15.55 6.83
CA LEU A 296 3.81 -14.24 7.45
C LEU A 296 5.25 -14.08 7.94
N GLN A 297 5.87 -15.12 8.54
CA GLN A 297 7.30 -15.09 8.86
C GLN A 297 8.17 -14.95 7.61
N GLN A 298 7.76 -15.59 6.51
CA GLN A 298 8.46 -15.42 5.23
C GLN A 298 8.32 -13.98 4.68
N VAL A 299 7.17 -13.32 4.89
CA VAL A 299 7.00 -11.89 4.57
C VAL A 299 7.93 -11.02 5.42
N ASP A 300 8.07 -11.28 6.71
CA ASP A 300 9.02 -10.56 7.57
C ASP A 300 10.47 -10.71 7.06
N ALA A 301 10.90 -11.94 6.76
CA ALA A 301 12.23 -12.19 6.21
C ALA A 301 12.45 -11.49 4.86
N ALA A 302 11.43 -11.48 3.99
CA ALA A 302 11.45 -10.75 2.72
C ALA A 302 11.65 -9.24 2.92
N VAL A 303 10.98 -8.63 3.89
CA VAL A 303 11.22 -7.22 4.28
C VAL A 303 12.67 -7.05 4.73
N GLY A 304 13.17 -7.95 5.58
CA GLY A 304 14.57 -7.95 6.02
C GLY A 304 15.58 -7.95 4.87
N GLN A 305 15.36 -8.76 3.83
CA GLN A 305 16.23 -8.82 2.64
C GLN A 305 16.26 -7.51 1.85
N VAL A 306 15.11 -6.85 1.69
CA VAL A 306 15.02 -5.55 1.01
C VAL A 306 15.76 -4.48 1.81
N LEU A 307 15.56 -4.44 3.13
CA LEU A 307 16.26 -3.50 4.02
C LEU A 307 17.77 -3.74 4.01
N HIS A 308 18.21 -5.00 4.08
CA HIS A 308 19.61 -5.38 4.00
C HIS A 308 20.25 -4.96 2.66
N THR A 309 19.51 -5.06 1.55
CA THR A 309 19.98 -4.60 0.25
C THR A 309 20.18 -3.07 0.24
N LEU A 310 19.24 -2.29 0.80
CA LEU A 310 19.41 -0.84 0.93
C LEU A 310 20.63 -0.47 1.79
N ASP A 311 20.83 -1.18 2.90
CA ASP A 311 21.94 -0.96 3.83
C ASP A 311 23.29 -1.28 3.15
N SER A 312 23.41 -2.45 2.51
CA SER A 312 24.64 -2.89 1.85
C SER A 312 25.05 -2.02 0.66
N MET A 313 24.09 -1.35 0.02
CA MET A 313 24.34 -0.35 -1.03
C MET A 313 24.60 1.06 -0.49
N GLY A 314 24.49 1.27 0.82
CA GLY A 314 24.60 2.59 1.45
C GLY A 314 23.52 3.57 0.99
N LEU A 315 22.32 3.08 0.66
CA LEU A 315 21.18 3.87 0.18
C LEU A 315 20.22 4.26 1.31
N SER A 316 20.31 3.60 2.48
CA SER A 316 19.32 3.73 3.56
C SER A 316 19.12 5.14 4.10
N ASP A 317 20.19 5.93 4.26
CA ASP A 317 20.11 7.26 4.89
C ASP A 317 19.22 8.26 4.14
N ASN A 318 19.10 8.11 2.81
CA ASN A 318 18.25 8.95 1.97
C ASN A 318 17.10 8.14 1.32
N THR A 319 16.62 7.09 1.99
CA THR A 319 15.48 6.30 1.51
C THR A 319 14.33 6.36 2.51
N LEU A 320 13.17 6.83 2.04
CA LEU A 320 11.89 6.70 2.72
C LEU A 320 11.36 5.28 2.44
N VAL A 321 11.27 4.46 3.48
CA VAL A 321 10.68 3.12 3.40
C VAL A 321 9.31 3.12 4.08
N VAL A 322 8.28 2.66 3.37
CA VAL A 322 6.95 2.39 3.92
C VAL A 322 6.71 0.88 3.91
N PHE A 323 6.21 0.34 5.03
CA PHE A 323 5.65 -1.00 5.10
C PHE A 323 4.19 -0.93 5.55
N THR A 324 3.30 -1.60 4.81
CA THR A 324 1.87 -1.64 5.11
C THR A 324 1.15 -2.80 4.40
N SER A 325 -0.19 -2.86 4.45
CA SER A 325 -1.01 -3.86 3.74
C SER A 325 -2.21 -3.22 3.02
N ASP A 326 -2.75 -3.90 2.01
CA ASP A 326 -3.86 -3.40 1.18
C ASP A 326 -5.24 -3.54 1.82
N ASN A 327 -5.40 -4.43 2.80
CA ASN A 327 -6.61 -4.57 3.61
C ASN A 327 -6.31 -5.41 4.86
N GLY A 328 -7.32 -5.56 5.72
CA GLY A 328 -7.25 -6.47 6.86
C GLY A 328 -7.04 -7.93 6.48
N PRO A 329 -6.83 -8.82 7.47
CA PRO A 329 -6.49 -10.21 7.22
C PRO A 329 -7.74 -11.02 6.92
N TYR A 330 -7.62 -12.12 6.18
CA TYR A 330 -8.67 -13.14 6.14
C TYR A 330 -8.50 -14.09 7.35
N TRP A 331 -8.90 -13.63 8.53
CA TRP A 331 -8.68 -14.33 9.79
C TRP A 331 -9.94 -14.42 10.62
N ARG A 332 -10.50 -15.64 10.71
CA ARG A 332 -11.79 -15.91 11.36
C ARG A 332 -11.64 -16.05 12.87
N GLU A 333 -12.73 -15.84 13.61
CA GLU A 333 -12.73 -15.95 15.08
C GLU A 333 -12.28 -17.33 15.59
N ASN A 334 -12.63 -18.41 14.88
CA ASN A 334 -12.15 -19.74 15.24
C ASN A 334 -10.63 -19.89 15.08
N PHE A 335 -9.99 -19.19 14.15
CA PHE A 335 -8.53 -19.14 14.04
C PHE A 335 -7.88 -18.34 15.16
N VAL A 336 -8.52 -17.25 15.60
CA VAL A 336 -8.07 -16.51 16.79
C VAL A 336 -8.02 -17.44 18.00
N LYS A 337 -9.08 -18.22 18.23
CA LYS A 337 -9.17 -19.19 19.35
C LYS A 337 -8.14 -20.32 19.19
N GLN A 338 -8.01 -20.87 17.99
CA GLN A 338 -7.12 -21.99 17.71
C GLN A 338 -5.64 -21.63 17.88
N PHE A 339 -5.21 -20.48 17.39
CA PHE A 339 -3.79 -20.11 17.33
C PHE A 339 -3.38 -19.10 18.40
N ASN A 340 -4.34 -18.62 19.22
CA ASN A 340 -4.14 -17.48 20.12
C ASN A 340 -3.48 -16.29 19.40
N HIS A 341 -3.94 -16.01 18.18
CA HIS A 341 -3.38 -14.98 17.33
C HIS A 341 -4.48 -14.04 16.82
N LYS A 342 -4.39 -12.76 17.19
CA LYS A 342 -5.32 -11.71 16.79
C LYS A 342 -4.76 -10.95 15.58
N ALA A 343 -4.86 -11.54 14.38
CA ALA A 343 -4.35 -10.94 13.13
C ALA A 343 -4.94 -9.54 12.87
N ALA A 344 -6.23 -9.33 13.15
CA ALA A 344 -6.87 -8.01 13.05
C ALA A 344 -6.64 -7.12 14.29
N GLY A 345 -5.79 -7.52 15.24
CA GLY A 345 -5.60 -6.80 16.51
C GLY A 345 -6.85 -6.80 17.39
N PRO A 346 -7.15 -5.70 18.12
CA PRO A 346 -8.36 -5.59 18.94
C PRO A 346 -9.62 -5.30 18.10
N PHE A 347 -9.49 -5.14 16.79
CA PHE A 347 -10.54 -4.64 15.91
C PHE A 347 -11.50 -5.76 15.48
N ARG A 348 -12.76 -5.39 15.27
CA ARG A 348 -13.80 -6.31 14.80
C ARG A 348 -13.70 -6.55 13.29
N GLY A 349 -14.07 -7.74 12.87
CA GLY A 349 -14.16 -8.12 11.45
C GLY A 349 -12.83 -8.51 10.84
N MET A 350 -12.86 -8.72 9.53
CA MET A 350 -11.75 -9.24 8.74
C MET A 350 -11.79 -8.64 7.33
N LYS A 351 -10.87 -9.05 6.45
CA LYS A 351 -10.88 -8.72 5.02
C LYS A 351 -12.32 -8.74 4.47
N GLY A 352 -12.65 -7.75 3.65
CA GLY A 352 -13.96 -7.62 3.03
C GLY A 352 -15.00 -6.84 3.84
N ASP A 353 -14.82 -6.68 5.15
CA ASP A 353 -15.78 -6.02 6.04
C ASP A 353 -15.61 -4.49 6.12
N ALA A 354 -16.70 -3.79 6.46
CA ALA A 354 -16.69 -2.37 6.82
C ALA A 354 -16.18 -2.11 8.25
N PHE A 355 -16.11 -3.14 9.09
CA PHE A 355 -15.54 -3.05 10.44
C PHE A 355 -14.04 -2.75 10.42
N GLU A 356 -13.51 -2.23 11.52
CA GLU A 356 -12.13 -1.76 11.65
C GLU A 356 -11.09 -2.82 11.23
N GLY A 357 -11.33 -4.09 11.56
CA GLY A 357 -10.46 -5.22 11.22
C GLY A 357 -10.39 -5.52 9.72
N GLY A 358 -11.28 -4.94 8.90
CA GLY A 358 -11.26 -5.11 7.44
C GLY A 358 -10.38 -4.13 6.68
N HIS A 359 -10.05 -2.97 7.27
CA HIS A 359 -9.32 -1.90 6.59
C HIS A 359 -8.29 -1.16 7.44
N ARG A 360 -8.31 -1.29 8.77
CA ARG A 360 -7.23 -0.79 9.62
C ARG A 360 -6.03 -1.74 9.53
N ILE A 361 -4.89 -1.17 9.15
CA ILE A 361 -3.72 -1.89 8.66
C ILE A 361 -2.46 -1.38 9.35
N PRO A 362 -1.40 -2.21 9.50
CA PRO A 362 -0.16 -1.72 10.05
C PRO A 362 0.44 -0.71 9.07
N PHE A 363 0.98 0.39 9.56
CA PHE A 363 1.62 1.40 8.70
C PHE A 363 2.87 1.94 9.39
N ILE A 364 4.03 1.63 8.81
CA ILE A 364 5.34 1.96 9.37
C ILE A 364 6.12 2.75 8.32
N VAL A 365 6.72 3.86 8.75
CA VAL A 365 7.54 4.73 7.89
C VAL A 365 8.91 4.93 8.51
N ARG A 366 9.97 4.58 7.78
CA ARG A 366 11.37 4.88 8.16
C ARG A 366 11.96 5.88 7.17
N TRP A 367 12.45 7.01 7.67
CA TRP A 367 13.24 7.96 6.89
C TRP A 367 14.30 8.61 7.79
N PRO A 368 15.54 8.09 7.80
CA PRO A 368 16.58 8.56 8.70
C PRO A 368 16.82 10.08 8.61
N GLY A 369 16.98 10.72 9.77
CA GLY A 369 17.17 12.18 9.86
C GLY A 369 15.95 13.05 9.54
N LYS A 370 14.80 12.46 9.17
CA LYS A 370 13.54 13.16 8.89
C LYS A 370 12.38 12.71 9.77
N VAL A 371 12.22 11.40 9.91
CA VAL A 371 11.23 10.78 10.79
C VAL A 371 11.92 10.40 12.11
N LYS A 372 11.31 10.77 13.24
CA LYS A 372 11.84 10.43 14.57
C LYS A 372 11.77 8.92 14.80
N ALA A 373 12.90 8.27 14.98
CA ALA A 373 12.98 6.83 15.27
C ALA A 373 12.24 6.46 16.57
N GLY A 374 11.62 5.28 16.58
CA GLY A 374 10.85 4.73 17.69
C GLY A 374 9.57 5.50 18.02
N SER A 375 9.14 6.43 17.16
CA SER A 375 7.96 7.26 17.43
C SER A 375 6.65 6.55 17.05
N ILE A 376 5.56 7.00 17.68
CA ILE A 376 4.21 6.51 17.43
C ILE A 376 3.37 7.69 16.98
N SER A 377 2.56 7.50 15.95
CA SER A 377 1.57 8.48 15.51
C SER A 377 0.17 7.91 15.62
N ASN A 378 -0.73 8.68 16.21
CA ASN A 378 -2.16 8.37 16.27
C ASN A 378 -2.95 9.19 15.24
N ALA A 379 -2.27 9.83 14.27
CA ALA A 379 -2.93 10.59 13.23
C ALA A 379 -3.76 9.65 12.32
N THR A 380 -5.07 9.89 12.25
CA THR A 380 -5.96 9.17 11.34
C THR A 380 -5.56 9.45 9.88
N THR A 381 -5.19 8.42 9.14
CA THR A 381 -4.72 8.54 7.75
C THR A 381 -5.24 7.41 6.86
N THR A 382 -5.13 7.60 5.54
CA THR A 382 -5.45 6.59 4.53
C THR A 382 -4.30 6.38 3.55
N LEU A 383 -4.19 5.18 2.96
CA LEU A 383 -3.21 4.88 1.92
C LEU A 383 -3.34 5.79 0.67
N THR A 384 -4.53 6.37 0.45
CA THR A 384 -4.79 7.34 -0.63
C THR A 384 -3.91 8.60 -0.53
N ASN A 385 -3.28 8.86 0.62
CA ASN A 385 -2.47 10.04 0.88
C ASN A 385 -1.07 10.03 0.26
N LEU A 386 -0.63 8.92 -0.36
CA LEU A 386 0.73 8.81 -0.90
C LEU A 386 1.01 9.85 -2.00
N LEU A 387 0.07 10.10 -2.91
CA LEU A 387 0.27 11.03 -4.03
C LEU A 387 0.55 12.45 -3.56
N ALA A 388 -0.30 13.00 -2.69
CA ALA A 388 -0.11 14.33 -2.13
C ALA A 388 1.15 14.42 -1.25
N THR A 389 1.50 13.34 -0.54
CA THR A 389 2.72 13.28 0.27
C THR A 389 3.97 13.37 -0.61
N CYS A 390 4.03 12.61 -1.70
CA CYS A 390 5.12 12.68 -2.68
C CYS A 390 5.18 14.06 -3.36
N ALA A 391 4.03 14.63 -3.71
CA ALA A 391 3.95 15.97 -4.29
C ALA A 391 4.51 17.03 -3.33
N GLU A 392 4.19 16.97 -2.04
CA GLU A 392 4.72 17.90 -1.04
C GLU A 392 6.22 17.71 -0.80
N ILE A 393 6.70 16.47 -0.66
CA ILE A 393 8.13 16.14 -0.52
C ILE A 393 8.94 16.79 -1.65
N LEU A 394 8.43 16.71 -2.88
CA LEU A 394 9.09 17.20 -4.09
C LEU A 394 8.71 18.63 -4.45
N LYS A 395 7.83 19.28 -3.67
CA LYS A 395 7.32 20.64 -3.91
C LYS A 395 6.70 20.80 -5.31
N VAL A 396 6.03 19.77 -5.81
CA VAL A 396 5.36 19.76 -7.11
C VAL A 396 4.14 20.67 -7.06
N LYS A 397 4.06 21.61 -8.00
CA LYS A 397 2.94 22.59 -8.11
C LYS A 397 1.96 22.28 -9.24
N ASP A 398 2.27 21.31 -10.09
CA ASP A 398 1.42 20.91 -11.21
C ASP A 398 0.04 20.47 -10.69
N ALA A 399 -1.00 21.14 -11.18
CA ALA A 399 -2.36 20.97 -10.73
C ALA A 399 -2.91 19.56 -11.02
N ARG A 400 -2.36 18.84 -12.00
CA ARG A 400 -2.77 17.47 -12.32
C ARG A 400 -2.57 16.50 -11.15
N TYR A 401 -1.63 16.78 -10.26
CA TYR A 401 -1.38 15.93 -9.08
C TYR A 401 -2.10 16.41 -7.82
N LYS A 402 -2.95 17.44 -7.92
CA LYS A 402 -3.88 17.84 -6.86
C LYS A 402 -5.21 17.12 -7.11
N VAL A 403 -5.33 15.93 -6.55
CA VAL A 403 -6.52 15.07 -6.66
C VAL A 403 -7.46 15.25 -5.47
N GLU A 404 -8.68 14.75 -5.61
CA GLU A 404 -9.81 15.03 -4.72
C GLU A 404 -9.63 14.48 -3.30
N ASP A 405 -8.93 13.35 -3.16
CA ASP A 405 -8.95 12.55 -1.93
C ASP A 405 -7.57 12.30 -1.30
N SER A 406 -6.52 12.95 -1.81
CA SER A 406 -5.14 12.76 -1.34
C SER A 406 -4.67 13.97 -0.53
N TYR A 407 -4.34 13.74 0.74
CA TYR A 407 -3.88 14.75 1.68
C TYR A 407 -2.51 14.37 2.22
N SER A 408 -1.55 15.29 2.20
CA SER A 408 -0.17 14.93 2.56
C SER A 408 -0.03 14.64 4.06
N ILE A 409 0.62 13.51 4.38
CA ILE A 409 1.00 13.13 5.74
C ILE A 409 2.38 13.66 6.13
N LEU A 410 3.08 14.38 5.24
CA LEU A 410 4.45 14.85 5.47
C LEU A 410 4.59 15.68 6.77
N PRO A 411 3.68 16.61 7.12
CA PRO A 411 3.76 17.32 8.39
C PRO A 411 3.73 16.39 9.61
N VAL A 412 2.98 15.29 9.56
CA VAL A 412 2.93 14.28 10.62
C VAL A 412 4.28 13.54 10.70
N LEU A 413 4.81 13.10 9.56
CA LEU A 413 6.09 12.40 9.48
C LEU A 413 7.26 13.25 10.03
N LEU A 414 7.20 14.56 9.83
CA LEU A 414 8.21 15.52 10.32
C LEU A 414 7.95 16.01 11.76
N GLY A 415 6.94 15.48 12.46
CA GLY A 415 6.59 15.90 13.83
C GLY A 415 6.04 17.32 13.93
N LYS A 416 5.55 17.90 12.83
CA LYS A 416 5.00 19.26 12.76
C LYS A 416 3.48 19.31 12.93
N SER A 417 2.82 18.16 12.88
CA SER A 417 1.38 18.02 13.08
C SER A 417 1.07 16.67 13.72
N THR A 418 -0.02 16.60 14.49
CA THR A 418 -0.58 15.35 15.02
C THR A 418 -1.76 14.85 14.19
N GLN A 419 -2.15 15.58 13.14
CA GLN A 419 -3.27 15.28 12.25
C GLN A 419 -2.91 15.53 10.78
N VAL A 420 -3.61 14.87 9.87
CA VAL A 420 -3.48 15.11 8.43
C VAL A 420 -4.27 16.36 8.05
N ALA A 421 -3.57 17.46 7.83
CA ALA A 421 -4.20 18.76 7.60
C ALA A 421 -5.13 18.74 6.37
N ARG A 422 -6.32 19.35 6.53
CA ARG A 422 -7.38 19.48 5.51
C ARG A 422 -8.08 18.18 5.11
N GLN A 423 -7.67 17.02 5.61
CA GLN A 423 -8.41 15.79 5.36
C GLN A 423 -9.73 15.83 6.14
N PRO A 424 -10.89 15.83 5.48
CA PRO A 424 -12.17 16.04 6.16
C PRO A 424 -12.60 14.83 7.02
N ALA A 425 -12.31 13.62 6.52
CA ALA A 425 -12.58 12.34 7.14
C ALA A 425 -11.75 11.24 6.44
N VAL A 426 -11.67 10.05 7.03
CA VAL A 426 -11.32 8.82 6.29
C VAL A 426 -12.63 8.15 5.86
N VAL A 427 -12.71 7.79 4.59
CA VAL A 427 -13.79 6.96 4.05
C VAL A 427 -13.20 5.67 3.52
N HIS A 428 -13.92 4.56 3.71
CA HIS A 428 -13.58 3.27 3.11
C HIS A 428 -14.82 2.57 2.57
N SER A 429 -14.59 1.64 1.63
CA SER A 429 -15.63 0.78 1.07
C SER A 429 -15.40 -0.70 1.38
N SER A 430 -16.45 -1.40 1.79
CA SER A 430 -16.42 -2.86 2.00
C SER A 430 -16.40 -3.63 0.67
N SER A 431 -16.24 -4.95 0.73
CA SER A 431 -16.28 -5.83 -0.46
C SER A 431 -17.61 -5.81 -1.22
N ILE A 432 -18.72 -5.42 -0.57
CA ILE A 432 -20.03 -5.25 -1.23
C ILE A 432 -20.41 -3.80 -1.47
N GLY A 433 -19.53 -2.87 -1.17
CA GLY A 433 -19.76 -1.44 -1.40
C GLY A 433 -20.48 -0.72 -0.27
N TYR A 434 -20.52 -1.26 0.96
CA TYR A 434 -20.89 -0.44 2.11
C TYR A 434 -19.85 0.66 2.27
N PHE A 435 -20.29 1.91 2.36
CA PHE A 435 -19.43 2.99 2.78
C PHE A 435 -19.37 3.05 4.29
N ALA A 436 -18.20 3.41 4.79
CA ALA A 436 -18.07 3.85 6.16
C ALA A 436 -17.16 5.05 6.22
N ILE A 437 -17.50 5.98 7.10
CA ILE A 437 -16.83 7.26 7.27
C ILE A 437 -16.42 7.41 8.73
N ARG A 438 -15.19 7.88 8.93
CA ARG A 438 -14.65 8.20 10.24
C ARG A 438 -14.17 9.64 10.30
N LYS A 439 -14.66 10.38 11.29
CA LYS A 439 -14.23 11.74 11.63
C LYS A 439 -14.01 11.84 13.14
N GLY A 440 -12.74 12.01 13.52
CA GLY A 440 -12.34 11.90 14.92
C GLY A 440 -12.69 10.52 15.47
N ASP A 441 -13.36 10.49 16.61
CA ASP A 441 -13.71 9.26 17.32
C ASP A 441 -14.95 8.58 16.72
N TRP A 442 -15.76 9.29 15.94
CA TRP A 442 -17.02 8.78 15.42
C TRP A 442 -16.84 8.09 14.07
N LYS A 443 -17.41 6.88 13.98
CA LYS A 443 -17.47 6.08 12.76
C LYS A 443 -18.91 5.70 12.45
N LEU A 444 -19.33 5.95 11.21
CA LEU A 444 -20.62 5.54 10.66
C LEU A 444 -20.40 4.49 9.57
N ILE A 445 -21.21 3.44 9.55
CA ILE A 445 -21.31 2.45 8.45
C ILE A 445 -22.69 2.55 7.79
N GLU A 446 -22.75 2.75 6.47
CA GLU A 446 -23.97 2.81 5.66
C GLU A 446 -24.53 1.42 5.35
N GLY A 447 -25.02 0.73 6.39
CA GLY A 447 -25.73 -0.54 6.29
C GLY A 447 -25.65 -1.34 7.58
N LEU A 448 -26.44 -2.40 7.68
CA LEU A 448 -26.40 -3.34 8.79
C LEU A 448 -25.69 -4.64 8.38
N GLY A 449 -24.98 -5.26 9.33
CA GLY A 449 -24.09 -6.39 9.06
C GLY A 449 -22.65 -5.96 8.77
N SER A 450 -21.78 -6.91 8.42
CA SER A 450 -20.36 -6.63 8.16
C SER A 450 -20.12 -5.87 6.85
N GLY A 451 -21.02 -6.00 5.88
CA GLY A 451 -20.77 -5.57 4.50
C GLY A 451 -19.74 -6.44 3.79
N GLY A 452 -19.42 -7.63 4.29
CA GLY A 452 -18.22 -8.36 3.87
C GLY A 452 -18.22 -9.87 4.03
N PHE A 453 -17.14 -10.40 4.57
CA PHE A 453 -16.87 -11.83 4.71
C PHE A 453 -17.28 -12.37 6.08
N THR A 454 -17.47 -11.51 7.08
CA THR A 454 -18.03 -11.92 8.38
C THR A 454 -19.56 -12.01 8.29
N GLU A 455 -20.15 -13.09 8.77
CA GLU A 455 -21.62 -13.19 8.89
C GLU A 455 -22.14 -12.48 10.16
N PRO A 456 -23.34 -11.86 10.14
CA PRO A 456 -24.18 -11.67 8.96
C PRO A 456 -23.62 -10.61 8.01
N ARG A 457 -23.54 -10.94 6.72
CA ARG A 457 -22.99 -10.06 5.69
C ARG A 457 -23.82 -8.80 5.44
N ASN A 458 -25.13 -8.96 5.33
CA ASN A 458 -26.10 -7.89 5.15
C ASN A 458 -27.34 -8.22 5.99
N VAL A 459 -27.86 -7.22 6.70
CA VAL A 459 -29.08 -7.36 7.49
C VAL A 459 -30.11 -6.35 6.98
N VAL A 460 -31.32 -6.83 6.67
CA VAL A 460 -32.43 -5.97 6.25
C VAL A 460 -32.91 -5.15 7.45
N PRO A 461 -32.95 -3.81 7.38
CA PRO A 461 -33.51 -2.98 8.43
C PRO A 461 -34.97 -3.30 8.73
N LYS A 462 -35.34 -3.31 10.02
CA LYS A 462 -36.75 -3.33 10.42
C LYS A 462 -37.38 -1.96 10.18
N ALA A 463 -38.69 -1.92 9.93
CA ALA A 463 -39.43 -0.66 9.76
C ALA A 463 -39.21 0.27 10.98
N GLY A 464 -38.82 1.52 10.72
CA GLY A 464 -38.50 2.50 11.77
C GLY A 464 -37.18 2.25 12.53
N GLY A 465 -36.43 1.20 12.19
CA GLY A 465 -35.16 0.85 12.83
C GLY A 465 -33.94 1.53 12.20
N PRO A 466 -32.74 1.31 12.78
CA PRO A 466 -31.47 1.76 12.19
C PRO A 466 -31.29 1.27 10.76
N THR A 467 -30.78 2.14 9.89
CA THR A 467 -30.40 1.80 8.50
C THR A 467 -28.88 1.75 8.32
N GLY A 468 -28.14 1.88 9.41
CA GLY A 468 -26.68 1.84 9.47
C GLY A 468 -26.23 1.61 10.91
N GLN A 469 -24.93 1.73 11.16
CA GLN A 469 -24.31 1.49 12.46
C GLN A 469 -23.45 2.69 12.84
N LEU A 470 -23.48 3.13 14.09
CA LEU A 470 -22.66 4.24 14.58
C LEU A 470 -21.85 3.79 15.79
N TYR A 471 -20.55 4.06 15.79
CA TYR A 471 -19.64 3.70 16.87
C TYR A 471 -18.79 4.91 17.29
N ASN A 472 -18.44 4.96 18.58
CA ASN A 472 -17.41 5.87 19.11
C ASN A 472 -16.16 5.04 19.44
N LEU A 473 -15.14 5.15 18.60
CA LEU A 473 -13.93 4.31 18.67
C LEU A 473 -12.98 4.68 19.80
N ALA A 474 -13.14 5.85 20.43
CA ALA A 474 -12.38 6.19 21.64
C ALA A 474 -12.87 5.37 22.85
N GLU A 475 -14.15 4.99 22.87
CA GLU A 475 -14.76 4.20 23.94
C GLU A 475 -14.91 2.72 23.58
N ASP A 476 -15.08 2.42 22.29
CA ASP A 476 -15.40 1.08 21.78
C ASP A 476 -14.67 0.78 20.47
N VAL A 477 -13.38 0.49 20.59
CA VAL A 477 -12.52 0.13 19.45
C VAL A 477 -12.93 -1.20 18.78
N GLY A 478 -13.69 -2.03 19.50
CA GLY A 478 -14.21 -3.31 19.02
C GLY A 478 -15.56 -3.21 18.30
N GLU A 479 -16.15 -2.02 18.16
CA GLU A 479 -17.44 -1.80 17.47
C GLU A 479 -18.53 -2.76 17.98
N THR A 480 -18.65 -2.85 19.30
CA THR A 480 -19.57 -3.74 20.02
C THR A 480 -20.87 -3.06 20.44
N LYS A 481 -20.88 -1.73 20.60
CA LYS A 481 -22.02 -0.94 21.06
C LYS A 481 -22.48 0.01 19.95
N ASP A 482 -23.56 -0.36 19.27
CA ASP A 482 -24.18 0.50 18.25
C ASP A 482 -24.93 1.68 18.91
N LEU A 483 -24.53 2.89 18.54
CA LEU A 483 -25.02 4.18 19.03
C LEU A 483 -25.96 4.87 18.03
N TYR A 484 -26.30 4.23 16.91
CA TYR A 484 -27.02 4.85 15.80
C TYR A 484 -28.35 5.49 16.22
N ALA A 485 -29.17 4.77 17.00
CA ALA A 485 -30.47 5.28 17.47
C ALA A 485 -30.35 6.36 18.55
N GLN A 486 -29.23 6.38 19.28
CA GLN A 486 -29.00 7.29 20.41
C GLN A 486 -28.46 8.65 19.94
N HIS A 487 -27.82 8.72 18.78
CA HIS A 487 -27.19 9.95 18.27
C HIS A 487 -27.59 10.28 16.82
N PRO A 488 -28.89 10.52 16.55
CA PRO A 488 -29.39 10.78 15.19
C PRO A 488 -28.74 12.00 14.53
N GLU A 489 -28.42 13.06 15.29
CA GLU A 489 -27.73 14.23 14.76
C GLU A 489 -26.32 13.90 14.26
N LYS A 490 -25.59 13.04 14.98
CA LYS A 490 -24.26 12.60 14.57
C LYS A 490 -24.31 11.75 13.30
N VAL A 491 -25.33 10.89 13.18
CA VAL A 491 -25.59 10.12 11.95
C VAL A 491 -25.83 11.07 10.77
N GLN A 492 -26.68 12.09 10.94
CA GLN A 492 -26.96 13.07 9.89
C GLN A 492 -25.72 13.86 9.48
N GLU A 493 -24.91 14.32 10.46
CA GLU A 493 -23.64 15.01 10.20
C GLU A 493 -22.70 14.15 9.33
N LEU A 494 -22.47 12.90 9.72
CA LEU A 494 -21.54 12.01 9.01
C LEU A 494 -22.06 11.60 7.64
N ARG A 495 -23.37 11.38 7.48
CA ARG A 495 -23.96 11.14 6.15
C ARG A 495 -23.82 12.32 5.23
N LYS A 496 -24.08 13.54 5.74
CA LYS A 496 -23.90 14.75 4.95
C LYS A 496 -22.44 14.88 4.51
N LEU A 497 -21.50 14.71 5.43
CA LEU A 497 -20.07 14.78 5.12
C LEU A 497 -19.64 13.72 4.10
N LEU A 498 -20.12 12.49 4.23
CA LEU A 498 -19.85 11.43 3.26
C LEU A 498 -20.40 11.78 1.87
N SER A 499 -21.61 12.33 1.80
CA SER A 499 -22.20 12.82 0.55
C SER A 499 -21.36 13.95 -0.06
N ASP A 500 -20.94 14.93 0.74
CA ASP A 500 -20.11 16.04 0.28
C ASP A 500 -18.76 15.52 -0.29
N ILE A 501 -18.10 14.57 0.39
CA ILE A 501 -16.85 13.95 -0.09
C ILE A 501 -17.07 13.19 -1.40
N LYS A 502 -18.12 12.37 -1.50
CA LYS A 502 -18.42 11.57 -2.70
C LYS A 502 -18.69 12.46 -3.92
N ASN A 503 -19.27 13.63 -3.72
CA ASN A 503 -19.64 14.57 -4.79
C ASN A 503 -18.57 15.63 -5.10
N ALA A 504 -17.51 15.74 -4.30
CA ALA A 504 -16.38 16.63 -4.57
C ALA A 504 -15.74 16.32 -5.94
N LYS A 505 -15.30 17.35 -6.65
CA LYS A 505 -14.68 17.27 -7.99
C LYS A 505 -13.24 17.74 -7.97
#